data_AF-A0A1B9E7N8-F1
#
_entry.id   AF-A0A1B9E7N8-F1
#
_cell.length_a   1.000
_cell.length_b   1.000
_cell.length_c   1.000
_cell.angle_alpha   90.00
_cell.angle_beta   90.00
_cell.angle_gamma   90.00
#
_symmetry.space_group_name_H-M   'P 1'
#
loop_
_entity.id
_entity.type
_entity.pdbx_description
1 polymer ?
#
loop_
_entity_poly.entity_id
_entity_poly.type
_entity_poly.pdbx_seq_one_letter_code
_entity_poly.pdbx_strand_id
1 'polypeptide(L)' 'MAKSNYQILIEMRESIVAYLEEEKVINEKALAAYDPKPIAEQDQEIRLLREKEAIKLRDRITELSRHIAVIKRMYPTNP' A
#
# COMPACT_ATOMS: atom_id res chain seq x y z
N MET A 1 30.96 16.25 -7.93
CA MET A 1 29.99 17.05 -8.71
C MET A 1 28.74 17.23 -7.86
N ALA A 2 28.24 18.45 -7.71
CA ALA A 2 26.96 18.67 -7.03
C ALA A 2 25.84 18.00 -7.81
N LYS A 3 24.94 17.26 -7.15
CA LYS A 3 23.75 16.73 -7.80
C LYS A 3 22.92 17.90 -8.31
N SER A 4 22.37 17.80 -9.52
CA SER A 4 21.41 18.81 -9.99
C SER A 4 20.17 18.76 -9.10
N ASN A 5 19.49 19.89 -8.92
CA ASN A 5 18.23 19.94 -8.17
C ASN A 5 17.21 18.91 -8.70
N TYR A 6 17.26 18.60 -9.99
CA TYR A 6 16.42 17.56 -10.61
C TYR A 6 16.76 16.15 -10.15
N GLN A 7 18.05 15.82 -10.02
CA GLN A 7 18.49 14.52 -9.49
C GLN A 7 18.03 14.30 -8.03
N ILE A 8 18.07 15.37 -7.21
CA ILE A 8 17.58 15.33 -5.84
C ILE A 8 16.07 15.05 -5.79
N LEU A 9 15.30 15.66 -6.70
CA LEU A 9 13.85 15.42 -6.79
C LEU A 9 13.50 13.99 -7.20
N ILE A 10 14.28 13.39 -8.12
CA ILE A 10 14.10 11.98 -8.52
C ILE A 10 14.39 11.05 -7.34
N GLU A 11 15.49 11.25 -6.63
CA GLU A 11 15.86 10.42 -5.48
C GLU A 11 14.84 10.52 -4.35
N MET A 12 14.32 11.73 -4.09
CA MET A 12 13.24 11.92 -3.13
C MET A 12 11.96 11.21 -3.56
N ARG A 13 11.59 11.30 -4.85
CA ARG A 13 10.44 10.57 -5.41
C ARG A 13 10.59 9.07 -5.20
N GLU A 14 11.76 8.51 -5.51
CA GLU A 14 12.04 7.08 -5.38
C GLU A 14 11.99 6.62 -3.92
N SER A 15 12.55 7.39 -3.00
CA SER A 15 12.47 7.12 -1.56
C SER A 15 11.03 7.09 -1.05
N ILE A 16 10.22 8.09 -1.45
CA ILE A 16 8.79 8.14 -1.06
C ILE A 16 8.02 6.96 -1.67
N VAL A 17 8.25 6.64 -2.94
CA VAL A 17 7.60 5.50 -3.60
C VAL A 17 7.97 4.18 -2.91
N ALA A 18 9.25 3.97 -2.59
CA ALA A 18 9.72 2.77 -1.92
C ALA A 18 9.05 2.60 -0.55
N TYR A 19 8.98 3.68 0.24
CA TYR A 19 8.26 3.67 1.52
C TYR A 19 6.79 3.30 1.37
N LEU A 20 6.08 3.92 0.41
CA LEU A 20 4.66 3.62 0.19
C LEU A 20 4.42 2.20 -0.33
N GLU A 21 5.36 1.65 -1.12
CA GLU A 21 5.32 0.26 -1.56
C GLU A 21 5.54 -0.71 -0.39
N GLU A 22 6.46 -0.43 0.54
CA GLU A 22 6.63 -1.22 1.77
C GLU A 22 5.36 -1.20 2.63
N GLU A 23 4.78 -0.02 2.87
CA GLU A 23 3.52 0.13 3.62
C GLU A 23 2.39 -0.66 2.96
N LYS A 24 2.31 -0.63 1.63
CA LYS A 24 1.31 -1.40 0.88
C LYS A 24 1.50 -2.91 1.11
N VAL A 25 2.74 -3.41 1.02
CA VAL A 25 3.05 -4.83 1.24
C VAL A 25 2.71 -5.27 2.68
N ILE A 26 2.94 -4.40 3.67
CA ILE A 26 2.54 -4.68 5.06
C ILE A 26 1.03 -4.87 5.16
N ASN A 27 0.25 -3.98 4.54
CA ASN A 27 -1.21 -4.07 4.54
C ASN A 27 -1.72 -5.30 3.76
N GLU A 28 -1.09 -5.66 2.64
CA GLU A 28 -1.42 -6.87 1.88
C GLU A 28 -1.18 -8.15 2.71
N LYS A 29 -0.06 -8.21 3.43
CA LYS A 29 0.23 -9.32 4.36
C LYS A 29 -0.77 -9.39 5.51
N ALA A 30 -1.16 -8.24 6.06
CA ALA A 30 -2.19 -8.18 7.10
C ALA A 30 -3.54 -8.66 6.57
N LEU A 31 -3.91 -8.30 5.33
CA LEU A 31 -5.15 -8.73 4.69
C LEU A 31 -5.20 -10.25 4.50
N ALA A 32 -4.09 -10.88 4.13
CA ALA A 32 -4.01 -12.34 3.98
C ALA A 32 -4.34 -13.10 5.29
N ALA A 33 -4.19 -12.47 6.46
CA ALA A 33 -4.60 -13.08 7.73
C ALA A 33 -6.13 -13.24 7.87
N TYR A 34 -6.90 -12.57 7.01
CA TYR A 34 -8.37 -12.65 6.93
C TYR A 34 -8.87 -13.64 5.89
N ASP A 35 -7.98 -14.31 5.14
CA ASP A 35 -8.40 -15.35 4.20
C ASP A 35 -9.12 -16.50 4.93
N PRO A 36 -10.12 -17.13 4.28
CA PRO A 36 -10.90 -18.19 4.91
C PRO A 36 -10.01 -19.33 5.39
N LYS A 37 -9.98 -19.56 6.70
CA LYS A 37 -9.29 -20.72 7.29
C LYS A 37 -10.17 -21.97 7.14
N PRO A 38 -9.59 -23.18 7.03
CA PRO A 38 -10.34 -24.43 6.89
C PRO A 38 -11.33 -24.70 8.04
N ILE A 39 -11.06 -24.13 9.22
CA ILE A 39 -11.97 -24.16 10.36
C ILE A 39 -12.79 -22.87 10.31
N ALA A 40 -14.07 -23.00 9.98
CA ALA A 40 -15.00 -21.87 9.98
C ALA A 40 -15.18 -21.32 11.39
N GLU A 41 -15.07 -20.00 11.54
CA GLU A 41 -15.52 -19.31 12.77
C GLU A 41 -17.04 -19.50 12.88
N GLN A 42 -17.46 -20.19 13.94
CA GLN A 42 -18.88 -20.45 14.22
C GLN A 42 -19.60 -19.20 14.75
N ASP A 43 -18.85 -18.19 15.18
CA ASP A 43 -19.37 -16.94 15.72
C ASP A 43 -19.59 -15.90 14.60
N GLN A 44 -20.85 -15.51 14.42
CA GLN A 44 -21.28 -14.54 13.43
C GLN A 44 -20.73 -13.12 13.70
N GLU A 45 -20.59 -12.73 14.96
CA GLU A 45 -20.07 -11.40 15.33
C GLU A 45 -18.59 -11.30 14.98
N ILE A 46 -17.81 -12.33 15.31
CA ILE A 46 -16.38 -12.40 14.96
C ILE A 46 -16.20 -12.32 13.44
N ARG A 47 -17.01 -13.04 12.67
CA ARG A 47 -16.97 -12.99 11.20
C ARG A 47 -17.23 -11.58 10.66
N LEU A 48 -18.25 -10.89 11.18
CA LEU A 48 -18.59 -9.53 10.76
C LEU A 48 -17.48 -8.53 11.12
N LEU A 49 -16.88 -8.64 12.30
CA LEU A 49 -15.77 -7.79 12.71
C LEU A 49 -14.55 -8.01 11.80
N ARG A 50 -14.22 -9.26 11.49
CA ARG A 50 -13.13 -9.60 10.57
C ARG A 50 -13.37 -9.09 9.16
N GLU A 51 -14.59 -9.18 8.65
CA GLU A 51 -14.95 -8.63 7.34
C GLU A 51 -14.78 -7.11 7.30
N LYS A 52 -15.22 -6.40 8.35
CA LYS A 52 -15.03 -4.94 8.46
C LYS A 52 -13.55 -4.55 8.45
N GLU A 53 -12.71 -5.24 9.22
CA GLU A 53 -11.27 -4.97 9.22
C GLU A 53 -10.62 -5.29 7.86
N ALA A 54 -11.03 -6.39 7.21
CA ALA A 54 -10.56 -6.72 5.86
C ALA A 54 -10.94 -5.64 4.83
N ILE A 55 -12.15 -5.06 4.93
CA ILE A 55 -12.57 -3.94 4.07
C ILE A 55 -11.66 -2.72 4.29
N LYS A 56 -11.39 -2.34 5.53
CA LYS A 56 -10.49 -1.21 5.85
C LYS A 56 -9.10 -1.40 5.25
N LEU A 57 -8.55 -2.62 5.33
CA LEU A 57 -7.25 -2.94 4.74
C LEU A 57 -7.27 -2.83 3.21
N ARG A 58 -8.33 -3.32 2.55
CA ARG A 58 -8.52 -3.19 1.09
C ARG A 58 -8.59 -1.72 0.65
N ASP A 59 -9.32 -0.90 1.40
CA ASP A 59 -9.42 0.54 1.14
C ASP A 59 -8.05 1.20 1.27
N ARG A 60 -7.29 0.86 2.32
CA ARG A 60 -5.93 1.41 2.53
C ARG A 60 -4.96 1.00 1.42
N ILE A 61 -4.98 -0.26 0.99
CA ILE A 61 -4.15 -0.76 -0.13
C ILE A 61 -4.49 -0.01 -1.43
N THR A 62 -5.79 0.24 -1.66
CA THR A 62 -6.27 0.98 -2.83
C THR A 62 -5.79 2.43 -2.80
N GLU A 63 -5.88 3.09 -1.66
CA GLU A 63 -5.40 4.45 -1.45
C GLU A 63 -3.89 4.56 -1.69
N LEU A 64 -3.09 3.67 -1.07
CA LEU A 64 -1.63 3.62 -1.27
C LEU A 64 -1.28 3.41 -2.74
N SER A 65 -1.98 2.51 -3.43
CA SER A 65 -1.78 2.25 -4.86
C SER A 65 -2.05 3.50 -5.71
N ARG A 66 -3.08 4.30 -5.37
CA ARG A 66 -3.37 5.58 -6.03
C ARG A 66 -2.29 6.61 -5.74
N HIS A 67 -1.85 6.76 -4.50
CA HIS A 67 -0.79 7.70 -4.12
C HIS A 67 0.52 7.39 -4.85
N ILE A 68 0.94 6.13 -4.88
CA ILE A 68 2.11 5.67 -5.64
C ILE A 68 1.95 6.04 -7.12
N ALA A 69 0.80 5.77 -7.73
CA ALA A 69 0.56 6.08 -9.14
C ALA A 69 0.61 7.58 -9.44
N VAL A 70 0.08 8.43 -8.56
CA VAL A 70 0.14 9.89 -8.69
C VAL A 70 1.59 10.37 -8.59
N ILE A 71 2.33 9.94 -7.57
CA ILE A 71 3.72 10.37 -7.34
C ILE A 71 4.63 9.95 -8.51
N LYS A 72 4.45 8.73 -9.05
CA LYS A 72 5.16 8.26 -10.24
C LYS A 72 4.87 9.13 -11.48
N ARG A 73 3.67 9.71 -11.60
CA ARG A 73 3.27 10.60 -12.71
C ARG A 73 3.71 12.05 -12.54
N MET A 74 3.85 12.54 -11.31
CA MET A 74 4.22 13.94 -11.04
C MET A 74 5.64 14.29 -11.50
N TYR A 75 6.55 13.31 -11.49
CA TYR A 75 7.93 13.47 -11.94
C TYR A 75 8.25 12.33 -12.90
N PRO A 76 7.82 12.42 -14.18
CA PRO A 76 8.21 11.44 -15.17
C PRO A 76 9.75 11.38 -15.22
N THR A 77 10.30 10.18 -15.10
CA THR A 77 11.64 9.93 -15.63
C THR A 77 11.54 10.25 -17.12
N ASN A 78 12.06 11.40 -17.55
CA ASN A 78 12.07 11.74 -18.97
C ASN A 78 12.71 10.58 -19.77
N PRO A 79 12.22 10.34 -21.02
CA PRO A 79 12.67 9.24 -21.88
C PRO A 79 14.16 9.27 -22.21
#